data_AF-A0A5E3XD35-F1
#
_entry.id   AF-A0A5E3XD35-F1
#
_cell.length_a   1.000
_cell.length_b   1.000
_cell.length_c   1.000
_cell.angle_alpha   90.00
_cell.angle_beta   90.00
_cell.angle_gamma   90.00
#
_symmetry.space_group_name_H-M   'P 1'
#
loop_
_entity.id
_entity.type
_entity.pdbx_description
1 polymer ?
#
loop_
_entity_poly.entity_id
_entity_poly.type
_entity_poly.pdbx_seq_one_letter_code
_entity_poly.pdbx_strand_id
1 'polypeptide(L)'
;MGSSGDEYNLDDIVTRRHAGVRKNLTDHQFVFLWVNTYAHIPREQFGNLVKGLVGFVKSQGSPISFLSHLGADERLMHSLSWYLREIYTSITSNPEPLHLQLDTDVFELVVLLSEGMFVVEVSHHGEDIDEDICTCSFLLDAIGEISRIADVRGPSQLLARVCLARVRWSLLKLCYTAFEKKMPTVGSGEVPHFIRHTSRYGFRLNGRHPIGVLLATITGYYDGNRWTHRDTSSLLPLHDDACCTDWKSALTLEGLTHVIACNAFSTVAYLLESTDVQRENVENVLHGFFFRVSTWNKTLNMLETCKQKMPSSHFTSVLRSAGFDEWLEPGSKFNIKPHDGPNFKFLTTDHAKRCGPHCVHLLKELAERVNFVAYHAANVTRSSTEALAKGESEVQPGIPR
;
A
#
# COMPACT_ATOMS: atom_id res chain seq x y z
N MET A 1 -36.05 -4.78 31.71
CA MET A 1 -35.93 -5.84 30.69
C MET A 1 -34.94 -5.35 29.66
N GLY A 2 -33.66 -5.67 29.84
CA GLY A 2 -32.66 -5.42 28.81
C GLY A 2 -32.78 -6.52 27.77
N SER A 3 -33.25 -6.20 26.57
CA SER A 3 -33.09 -7.08 25.42
C SER A 3 -31.59 -7.26 25.23
N SER A 4 -31.06 -8.45 25.48
CA SER A 4 -29.76 -8.82 24.94
C SER A 4 -29.85 -8.58 23.44
N GLY A 5 -29.11 -7.59 22.93
CA GLY A 5 -29.06 -7.34 21.49
C GLY A 5 -28.45 -8.57 20.85
N ASP A 6 -29.26 -9.38 20.19
CA ASP A 6 -28.77 -10.49 19.41
C ASP A 6 -27.79 -9.93 18.38
N GLU A 7 -26.51 -10.27 18.54
CA GLU A 7 -25.44 -9.86 17.66
C GLU A 7 -25.65 -10.60 16.33
N TYR A 8 -26.15 -9.89 15.32
CA TYR A 8 -26.34 -10.45 13.98
C TYR A 8 -24.97 -10.71 13.36
N ASN A 9 -24.47 -11.93 13.52
CA ASN A 9 -23.27 -12.38 12.83
C ASN A 9 -23.64 -12.84 11.41
N LEU A 10 -22.89 -12.40 10.39
CA LEU A 10 -23.04 -12.91 9.02
C LEU A 10 -22.93 -14.44 8.99
N ASP A 11 -22.06 -15.01 9.84
CA ASP A 11 -21.97 -16.47 10.03
C ASP A 11 -23.28 -17.06 10.51
N ASP A 12 -24.02 -16.40 11.40
CA ASP A 12 -25.33 -16.88 11.87
C ASP A 12 -26.38 -16.84 10.75
N ILE A 13 -26.37 -15.80 9.93
CA ILE A 13 -27.29 -15.68 8.79
C ILE A 13 -27.01 -16.77 7.76
N VAL A 14 -25.74 -17.00 7.44
CA VAL A 14 -25.30 -18.02 6.47
C VAL A 14 -25.53 -19.44 7.03
N THR A 15 -25.19 -19.68 8.30
CA THR A 15 -25.30 -21.00 8.93
C THR A 15 -26.73 -21.40 9.27
N ARG A 16 -27.64 -20.46 9.61
CA ARG A 16 -29.06 -20.77 9.87
C ARG A 16 -29.78 -21.31 8.63
N ARG A 17 -29.44 -20.81 7.43
CA ARG A 17 -30.03 -21.32 6.17
C ARG A 17 -29.35 -22.59 5.64
N HIS A 18 -28.09 -22.84 6.00
CA HIS A 18 -27.30 -23.95 5.47
C HIS A 18 -26.62 -24.76 6.57
N ALA A 19 -27.37 -25.19 7.59
CA ALA A 19 -26.88 -26.05 8.66
C ALA A 19 -26.25 -27.33 8.06
N GLY A 20 -24.91 -27.42 8.10
CA GLY A 20 -24.12 -28.54 7.56
C GLY A 20 -23.20 -28.20 6.38
N VAL A 21 -23.39 -27.07 5.69
CA VAL A 21 -22.55 -26.64 4.55
C VAL A 21 -21.46 -25.68 5.03
N ARG A 22 -20.63 -26.11 5.98
CA ARG A 22 -19.45 -25.34 6.41
C ARG A 22 -18.28 -25.43 5.42
N LYS A 23 -18.42 -26.17 4.31
CA LYS A 23 -17.33 -26.36 3.35
C LYS A 23 -17.78 -25.93 1.96
N ASN A 24 -17.23 -24.78 1.55
CA ASN A 24 -17.18 -24.23 0.20
C ASN A 24 -18.55 -23.93 -0.42
N LEU A 25 -19.03 -22.70 -0.22
CA LEU A 25 -20.10 -22.20 -1.06
C LEU A 25 -19.60 -22.11 -2.50
N THR A 26 -20.45 -22.52 -3.44
CA THR A 26 -20.25 -22.18 -4.86
C THR A 26 -20.50 -20.69 -5.09
N ASP A 27 -19.93 -20.14 -6.17
CA ASP A 27 -20.12 -18.74 -6.58
C ASP A 27 -21.61 -18.35 -6.63
N HIS A 28 -22.45 -19.19 -7.23
CA HIS A 28 -23.90 -18.96 -7.28
C HIS A 28 -24.58 -18.95 -5.91
N GLN A 29 -24.19 -19.85 -5.00
CA GLN A 29 -24.73 -19.88 -3.64
C GLN A 29 -24.33 -18.63 -2.86
N PHE A 30 -23.08 -18.18 -3.02
CA PHE A 30 -22.60 -16.94 -2.41
C PHE A 30 -23.37 -15.73 -2.92
N VAL A 31 -23.45 -15.53 -4.24
CA VAL A 31 -24.19 -14.41 -4.86
C VAL A 31 -25.64 -14.41 -4.41
N PHE A 32 -26.30 -15.56 -4.44
CA PHE A 32 -27.68 -15.69 -3.97
C PHE A 32 -27.83 -15.27 -2.51
N LEU A 33 -26.97 -15.78 -1.62
CA LEU A 33 -27.01 -15.42 -0.21
C LEU A 33 -26.76 -13.92 0.01
N TRP A 34 -25.73 -13.39 -0.64
CA TRP A 34 -25.32 -11.99 -0.52
C TRP A 34 -26.47 -11.03 -0.91
N VAL A 35 -27.02 -11.21 -2.11
CA VAL A 35 -28.12 -10.37 -2.64
C VAL A 35 -29.35 -10.41 -1.74
N ASN A 36 -29.63 -11.57 -1.13
CA ASN A 36 -30.80 -11.76 -0.26
C ASN A 36 -30.56 -11.42 1.21
N THR A 37 -29.35 -11.03 1.62
CA THR A 37 -29.03 -10.77 3.04
C THR A 37 -28.52 -9.36 3.28
N TYR A 38 -27.61 -8.87 2.43
CA TYR A 38 -26.96 -7.57 2.65
C TYR A 38 -27.95 -6.41 2.74
N ALA A 39 -28.99 -6.39 1.88
CA ALA A 39 -30.01 -5.34 1.87
C ALA A 39 -30.82 -5.21 3.17
N HIS A 40 -30.75 -6.20 4.06
CA HIS A 40 -31.46 -6.21 5.33
C HIS A 40 -30.58 -5.84 6.53
N ILE A 41 -29.28 -5.58 6.34
CA ILE A 41 -28.36 -5.25 7.41
C ILE A 41 -28.42 -3.74 7.68
N PRO A 42 -28.84 -3.30 8.89
CA PRO A 42 -28.87 -1.89 9.24
C PRO A 42 -27.46 -1.26 9.20
N ARG A 43 -27.39 0.02 8.87
CA ARG A 43 -26.13 0.75 8.74
C ARG A 43 -25.33 0.76 10.04
N GLU A 44 -26.01 0.79 11.18
CA GLU A 44 -25.42 0.80 12.52
C GLU A 44 -24.64 -0.50 12.80
N GLN A 45 -24.93 -1.57 12.06
CA GLN A 45 -24.26 -2.87 12.17
C GLN A 45 -23.17 -3.06 11.12
N PHE A 46 -22.83 -2.02 10.35
CA PHE A 46 -21.87 -2.14 9.25
C PHE A 46 -20.49 -2.62 9.70
N GLY A 47 -20.01 -2.19 10.88
CA GLY A 47 -18.75 -2.71 11.46
C GLY A 47 -18.78 -4.22 11.69
N ASN A 48 -19.87 -4.74 12.27
CA ASN A 48 -20.05 -6.18 12.50
C ASN A 48 -20.14 -6.95 11.18
N LEU A 49 -20.81 -6.37 10.17
CA LEU A 49 -20.83 -6.93 8.82
C LEU A 49 -19.42 -7.04 8.23
N VAL A 50 -18.62 -5.97 8.30
CA VAL A 50 -17.24 -5.96 7.78
C VAL A 50 -16.42 -7.08 8.42
N LYS A 51 -16.46 -7.21 9.74
CA LYS A 51 -15.78 -8.26 10.48
C LYS A 51 -16.22 -9.66 10.06
N GLY A 52 -17.54 -9.88 9.97
CA GLY A 52 -18.12 -11.14 9.48
C GLY A 52 -17.69 -11.45 8.04
N LEU A 53 -17.66 -10.44 7.17
CA LEU A 53 -17.27 -10.59 5.77
C LEU A 53 -15.79 -10.96 5.61
N VAL A 54 -14.89 -10.33 6.38
CA VAL A 54 -13.46 -10.68 6.39
C VAL A 54 -13.26 -12.12 6.85
N GLY A 55 -13.89 -12.52 7.95
CA GLY A 55 -13.84 -13.89 8.45
C GLY A 55 -14.34 -14.90 7.42
N PHE A 56 -15.50 -14.60 6.80
CA PHE A 56 -16.10 -15.40 5.76
C PHE A 56 -15.17 -15.55 4.54
N VAL A 57 -14.68 -14.45 3.95
CA VAL A 57 -13.80 -14.45 2.78
C VAL A 57 -12.51 -15.25 3.05
N LYS A 58 -11.92 -15.10 4.23
CA LYS A 58 -10.73 -15.87 4.64
C LYS A 58 -11.05 -17.37 4.76
N SER A 59 -12.21 -17.73 5.30
CA SER A 59 -12.63 -19.14 5.45
C SER A 59 -12.81 -19.85 4.10
N GLN A 60 -13.20 -19.11 3.06
CA GLN A 60 -13.39 -19.65 1.71
C GLN A 60 -12.09 -19.72 0.89
N GLY A 61 -10.95 -19.29 1.46
CA GLY A 61 -9.69 -19.21 0.74
C GLY A 61 -9.59 -18.02 -0.23
N SER A 62 -10.44 -17.00 -0.05
CA SER A 62 -10.45 -15.76 -0.85
C SER A 62 -10.53 -15.98 -2.37
N PRO A 63 -11.58 -16.68 -2.85
CA PRO A 63 -11.76 -16.86 -4.29
C PRO A 63 -11.94 -15.50 -4.98
N ILE A 64 -11.14 -15.27 -6.03
CA ILE A 64 -11.10 -14.00 -6.78
C ILE A 64 -12.50 -13.61 -7.26
N SER A 65 -13.30 -14.57 -7.72
CA SER A 65 -14.67 -14.32 -8.17
C SER A 65 -15.56 -13.70 -7.09
N PHE A 66 -15.42 -14.13 -5.83
CA PHE A 66 -16.21 -13.55 -4.72
C PHE A 66 -15.75 -12.12 -4.44
N LEU A 67 -14.44 -11.89 -4.43
CA LEU A 67 -13.87 -10.56 -4.21
C LEU A 67 -14.27 -9.60 -5.32
N SER A 68 -14.28 -10.05 -6.57
CA SER A 68 -14.76 -9.26 -7.70
C SER A 68 -16.25 -8.95 -7.59
N HIS A 69 -17.09 -9.92 -7.19
CA HIS A 69 -18.51 -9.66 -6.97
C HIS A 69 -18.78 -8.65 -5.83
N LEU A 70 -18.09 -8.81 -4.69
CA LEU A 70 -18.18 -7.85 -3.59
C LEU A 70 -17.66 -6.46 -4.00
N GLY A 71 -16.58 -6.40 -4.79
CA GLY A 71 -16.03 -5.16 -5.32
C GLY A 71 -16.92 -4.50 -6.40
N ALA A 72 -17.82 -5.27 -7.02
CA ALA A 72 -18.82 -4.78 -7.96
C ALA A 72 -20.10 -4.26 -7.26
N ASP A 73 -20.39 -4.73 -6.04
CA ASP A 73 -21.57 -4.29 -5.28
C ASP A 73 -21.47 -2.81 -4.89
N GLU A 74 -22.23 -1.98 -5.62
CA GLU A 74 -22.28 -0.53 -5.44
C GLU A 74 -22.74 -0.12 -4.04
N ARG A 75 -23.73 -0.83 -3.47
CA ARG A 75 -24.28 -0.51 -2.15
C ARG A 75 -23.25 -0.82 -1.06
N LEU A 76 -22.51 -1.92 -1.17
CA LEU A 76 -21.43 -2.27 -0.26
C LEU A 76 -20.31 -1.25 -0.33
N MET A 77 -19.82 -0.96 -1.54
CA MET A 77 -18.69 -0.05 -1.74
C MET A 77 -19.04 1.37 -1.31
N HIS A 78 -20.27 1.84 -1.58
CA HIS A 78 -20.75 3.12 -1.10
C HIS A 78 -20.80 3.17 0.44
N SER A 79 -21.37 2.15 1.10
CA SER A 79 -21.39 2.07 2.57
C SER A 79 -19.99 2.04 3.16
N LEU A 80 -19.06 1.29 2.56
CA LEU A 80 -17.66 1.20 2.99
C LEU A 80 -16.95 2.55 2.88
N SER A 81 -17.06 3.22 1.73
CA SER A 81 -16.44 4.55 1.53
C SER A 81 -16.99 5.58 2.51
N TRP A 82 -18.30 5.55 2.79
CA TRP A 82 -18.92 6.48 3.73
C TRP A 82 -18.51 6.21 5.18
N TYR A 83 -18.44 4.93 5.57
CA TYR A 83 -17.96 4.52 6.89
C TYR A 83 -16.51 4.98 7.14
N LEU A 84 -15.64 4.84 6.14
CA LEU A 84 -14.26 5.34 6.20
C LEU A 84 -14.19 6.87 6.27
N ARG A 85 -15.10 7.57 5.57
CA ARG A 85 -15.21 9.03 5.65
C ARG A 85 -15.62 9.49 7.05
N GLU A 86 -16.58 8.83 7.69
CA GLU A 86 -16.96 9.13 9.08
C GLU A 86 -15.81 8.93 10.05
N ILE A 87 -15.05 7.85 9.88
CA ILE A 87 -13.81 7.61 10.62
C ILE A 87 -12.85 8.79 10.45
N TYR A 88 -12.56 9.18 9.21
CA TYR A 88 -11.67 10.30 8.92
C TYR A 88 -12.17 11.59 9.59
N THR A 89 -13.44 11.93 9.41
CA THR A 89 -14.05 13.13 10.01
C THR A 89 -13.93 13.10 11.53
N SER A 90 -14.17 11.95 12.16
CA SER A 90 -14.05 11.77 13.62
C SER A 90 -12.62 12.02 14.10
N ILE A 91 -11.61 11.45 13.42
CA ILE A 91 -10.19 11.65 13.74
C ILE A 91 -9.80 13.13 13.61
N THR A 92 -10.27 13.82 12.56
CA THR A 92 -9.90 15.22 12.33
C THR A 92 -10.67 16.22 13.21
N SER A 93 -11.88 15.89 13.65
CA SER A 93 -12.73 16.81 14.41
C SER A 93 -12.45 16.76 15.91
N ASN A 94 -11.98 15.62 16.41
CA ASN A 94 -11.65 15.45 17.83
C ASN A 94 -10.23 14.88 17.98
N PRO A 95 -9.20 15.74 18.05
CA PRO A 95 -7.81 15.31 18.13
C PRO A 95 -7.42 14.74 19.51
N GLU A 96 -8.35 14.66 20.47
CA GLU A 96 -8.09 14.04 21.77
C GLU A 96 -7.70 12.55 21.59
N PRO A 97 -6.52 12.11 22.04
CA PRO A 97 -5.77 11.08 21.31
C PRO A 97 -6.12 9.64 21.68
N LEU A 98 -7.10 9.38 22.55
CA LEU A 98 -6.95 8.24 23.44
C LEU A 98 -7.65 6.92 23.07
N HIS A 99 -8.76 6.89 22.33
CA HIS A 99 -9.52 5.62 22.29
C HIS A 99 -10.22 5.22 20.98
N LEU A 100 -10.09 5.97 19.88
CA LEU A 100 -10.63 5.47 18.60
C LEU A 100 -9.66 4.46 17.98
N GLN A 101 -9.56 3.28 18.59
CA GLN A 101 -8.93 2.12 17.97
C GLN A 101 -9.81 1.74 16.79
N LEU A 102 -9.32 2.02 15.57
CA LEU A 102 -10.04 1.61 14.38
C LEU A 102 -10.06 0.09 14.29
N ASP A 103 -11.20 -0.40 13.83
CA ASP A 103 -11.35 -1.81 13.51
C ASP A 103 -10.40 -2.17 12.35
N THR A 104 -9.44 -3.05 12.64
CA THR A 104 -8.48 -3.54 11.66
C THR A 104 -9.15 -4.29 10.51
N ASP A 105 -10.34 -4.85 10.75
CA ASP A 105 -11.08 -5.63 9.76
C ASP A 105 -11.55 -4.77 8.58
N VAL A 106 -11.77 -3.47 8.79
CA VAL A 106 -12.15 -2.54 7.71
C VAL A 106 -11.00 -2.35 6.73
N PHE A 107 -9.78 -2.18 7.25
CA PHE A 107 -8.58 -2.07 6.42
C PHE A 107 -8.28 -3.39 5.71
N GLU A 108 -8.43 -4.51 6.42
CA GLU A 108 -8.25 -5.83 5.82
C GLU A 108 -9.27 -6.12 4.71
N LEU A 109 -10.54 -5.72 4.88
CA LEU A 109 -11.56 -5.85 3.84
C LEU A 109 -11.18 -5.03 2.60
N VAL A 110 -10.75 -3.77 2.76
CA VAL A 110 -10.29 -2.95 1.62
C VAL A 110 -9.14 -3.65 0.90
N VAL A 111 -8.20 -4.24 1.63
CA VAL A 111 -7.10 -4.99 1.02
C VAL A 111 -7.63 -6.21 0.26
N LEU A 112 -8.49 -7.03 0.85
CA LEU A 112 -9.07 -8.20 0.19
C LEU A 112 -9.83 -7.80 -1.08
N LEU A 113 -10.67 -6.76 -1.02
CA LEU A 113 -11.37 -6.24 -2.19
C LEU A 113 -10.40 -5.74 -3.27
N SER A 114 -9.30 -5.09 -2.89
CA SER A 114 -8.26 -4.66 -3.83
C SER A 114 -7.55 -5.81 -4.53
N GLU A 115 -7.53 -7.02 -3.94
CA GLU A 115 -6.98 -8.22 -4.58
C GLU A 115 -7.88 -8.75 -5.71
N GLY A 116 -9.21 -8.52 -5.64
CA GLY A 116 -10.17 -8.86 -6.71
C GLY A 116 -10.48 -7.71 -7.68
N MET A 117 -10.03 -6.50 -7.35
CA MET A 117 -10.29 -5.28 -8.09
C MET A 117 -9.71 -5.33 -9.51
N PHE A 118 -10.56 -5.13 -10.52
CA PHE A 118 -10.28 -5.18 -11.96
C PHE A 118 -9.69 -6.51 -12.47
N VAL A 119 -9.58 -7.56 -11.64
CA VAL A 119 -8.94 -8.81 -12.06
C VAL A 119 -9.68 -9.46 -13.20
N VAL A 120 -11.02 -9.48 -13.16
CA VAL A 120 -11.86 -10.01 -14.24
C VAL A 120 -11.67 -9.20 -15.53
N GLU A 121 -11.74 -7.87 -15.44
CA GLU A 121 -11.59 -6.94 -16.57
C GLU A 121 -10.23 -7.08 -17.28
N VAL A 122 -9.15 -7.28 -16.52
CA VAL A 122 -7.81 -7.52 -17.07
C VAL A 122 -7.67 -8.95 -17.58
N SER A 123 -8.19 -9.94 -16.87
CA SER A 123 -8.04 -11.36 -17.24
C SER A 123 -8.78 -11.70 -18.53
N HIS A 124 -9.91 -11.08 -18.80
CA HIS A 124 -10.72 -11.31 -20.01
C HIS A 124 -10.59 -10.13 -20.99
N HIS A 125 -9.45 -9.43 -20.99
CA HIS A 125 -9.21 -8.33 -21.93
C HIS A 125 -9.41 -8.77 -23.38
N GLY A 126 -10.32 -8.10 -24.09
CA GLY A 126 -10.69 -8.39 -25.48
C GLY A 126 -11.92 -9.30 -25.62
N GLU A 127 -12.48 -9.77 -24.52
CA GLU A 127 -13.72 -10.56 -24.48
C GLU A 127 -14.89 -9.69 -24.00
N ASP A 128 -16.12 -10.16 -24.28
CA ASP A 128 -17.33 -9.54 -23.75
C ASP A 128 -17.53 -10.00 -22.31
N ILE A 129 -17.57 -9.06 -21.37
CA ILE A 129 -17.63 -9.33 -19.93
C ILE A 129 -18.94 -8.76 -19.41
N ASP A 130 -19.62 -9.53 -18.57
CA ASP A 130 -20.81 -9.07 -17.85
C ASP A 130 -20.49 -7.77 -17.06
N GLU A 131 -21.33 -6.75 -17.21
CA GLU A 131 -21.16 -5.48 -16.50
C GLU A 131 -21.33 -5.65 -14.98
N ASP A 132 -22.09 -6.66 -14.55
CA ASP A 132 -22.42 -6.93 -13.14
C ASP A 132 -21.22 -7.42 -12.31
N ILE A 133 -20.11 -7.81 -12.96
CA ILE A 133 -18.88 -8.25 -12.29
C ILE A 133 -17.74 -7.23 -12.41
N CYS A 134 -17.99 -6.08 -13.03
CA CYS A 134 -17.03 -4.99 -13.13
C CYS A 134 -16.84 -4.26 -11.80
N THR A 135 -15.62 -3.84 -11.52
CA THR A 135 -15.32 -3.16 -10.25
C THR A 135 -16.10 -1.85 -10.12
N CYS A 136 -16.70 -1.63 -8.95
CA CYS A 136 -17.39 -0.39 -8.63
C CYS A 136 -16.41 0.75 -8.31
N SER A 137 -16.70 1.96 -8.82
CA SER A 137 -15.87 3.14 -8.61
C SER A 137 -15.73 3.53 -7.13
N PHE A 138 -16.73 3.24 -6.29
CA PHE A 138 -16.68 3.56 -4.86
C PHE A 138 -15.58 2.80 -4.10
N LEU A 139 -15.06 1.69 -4.63
CA LEU A 139 -13.88 1.06 -4.05
C LEU A 139 -12.65 1.98 -4.14
N LEU A 140 -12.53 2.77 -5.21
CA LEU A 140 -11.48 3.77 -5.35
C LEU A 140 -11.66 4.96 -4.40
N ASP A 141 -12.91 5.29 -4.05
CA ASP A 141 -13.22 6.30 -3.05
C ASP A 141 -12.89 5.80 -1.65
N ALA A 142 -13.19 4.53 -1.34
CA ALA A 142 -12.77 3.89 -0.09
C ALA A 142 -11.24 3.89 0.06
N ILE A 143 -10.50 3.52 -1.00
CA ILE A 143 -9.02 3.64 -1.03
C ILE A 143 -8.57 5.10 -0.84
N GLY A 144 -9.31 6.05 -1.40
CA GLY A 144 -9.08 7.49 -1.22
C GLY A 144 -9.22 7.93 0.23
N GLU A 145 -10.26 7.49 0.94
CA GLU A 145 -10.45 7.79 2.35
C GLU A 145 -9.34 7.16 3.21
N ILE A 146 -8.88 5.93 2.89
CA ILE A 146 -7.70 5.33 3.54
C ILE A 146 -6.46 6.21 3.33
N SER A 147 -6.28 6.77 2.13
CA SER A 147 -5.17 7.69 1.86
C SER A 147 -5.23 8.96 2.70
N ARG A 148 -6.43 9.50 2.94
CA ARG A 148 -6.60 10.65 3.83
C ARG A 148 -6.27 10.29 5.27
N ILE A 149 -6.68 9.11 5.75
CA ILE A 149 -6.33 8.61 7.09
C ILE A 149 -4.81 8.43 7.24
N ALA A 150 -4.12 7.94 6.19
CA ALA A 150 -2.67 7.74 6.19
C ALA A 150 -1.85 9.05 6.31
N ASP A 151 -2.45 10.18 5.94
CA ASP A 151 -1.85 11.52 6.04
C ASP A 151 -2.10 12.19 7.42
N VAL A 152 -3.03 11.67 8.22
CA VAL A 152 -3.32 12.21 9.56
C VAL A 152 -2.42 11.54 10.60
N ARG A 153 -1.71 12.35 11.40
CA ARG A 153 -0.91 11.83 12.52
C ARG A 153 -1.86 11.26 13.59
N GLY A 154 -1.65 10.00 13.94
CA GLY A 154 -2.45 9.33 14.97
C GLY A 154 -2.24 7.81 15.02
N PRO A 155 -2.92 7.10 15.94
CA PRO A 155 -2.76 5.65 16.12
C PRO A 155 -3.00 4.84 14.84
N SER A 156 -3.93 5.31 14.00
CA SER A 156 -4.34 4.63 12.77
C SER A 156 -3.44 4.87 11.56
N GLN A 157 -2.50 5.81 11.67
CA GLN A 157 -1.70 6.25 10.53
C GLN A 157 -0.91 5.09 9.90
N LEU A 158 -0.24 4.29 10.73
CA LEU A 158 0.55 3.17 10.25
C LEU A 158 -0.34 2.11 9.59
N LEU A 159 -1.49 1.79 10.19
CA LEU A 159 -2.44 0.82 9.65
C LEU A 159 -2.94 1.21 8.26
N ALA A 160 -3.29 2.48 8.09
CA ALA A 160 -3.70 3.03 6.80
C ALA A 160 -2.56 2.98 5.76
N ARG A 161 -1.34 3.33 6.15
CA ARG A 161 -0.15 3.24 5.26
C ARG A 161 0.15 1.80 4.83
N VAL A 162 0.05 0.84 5.74
CA VAL A 162 0.24 -0.59 5.44
C VAL A 162 -0.89 -1.12 4.53
N CYS A 163 -2.13 -0.71 4.78
CA CYS A 163 -3.27 -1.02 3.91
C CYS A 163 -3.01 -0.52 2.48
N LEU A 164 -2.63 0.75 2.30
CA LEU A 164 -2.27 1.29 0.99
C LEU A 164 -1.11 0.55 0.34
N ALA A 165 -0.09 0.16 1.10
CA ALA A 165 1.03 -0.60 0.57
C ALA A 165 0.57 -1.97 0.01
N ARG A 166 -0.41 -2.63 0.66
CA ARG A 166 -1.02 -3.87 0.15
C ARG A 166 -1.93 -3.63 -1.05
N VAL A 167 -2.71 -2.54 -1.06
CA VAL A 167 -3.53 -2.15 -2.23
C VAL A 167 -2.63 -1.91 -3.45
N ARG A 168 -1.55 -1.14 -3.28
CA ARG A 168 -0.54 -0.90 -4.33
C ARG A 168 0.07 -2.20 -4.83
N TRP A 169 0.36 -3.14 -3.93
CA TRP A 169 0.88 -4.45 -4.30
C TRP A 169 -0.08 -5.24 -5.19
N SER A 170 -1.38 -5.26 -4.87
CA SER A 170 -2.41 -5.88 -5.70
C SER A 170 -2.49 -5.22 -7.07
N LEU A 171 -2.49 -3.89 -7.11
CA LEU A 171 -2.48 -3.11 -8.35
C LEU A 171 -1.22 -3.35 -9.20
N LEU A 172 -0.06 -3.53 -8.58
CA LEU A 172 1.20 -3.82 -9.26
C LEU A 172 1.16 -5.16 -9.98
N LYS A 173 0.65 -6.21 -9.31
CA LYS A 173 0.42 -7.52 -9.95
C LYS A 173 -0.54 -7.41 -11.12
N LEU A 174 -1.63 -6.68 -10.93
CA LEU A 174 -2.62 -6.47 -11.98
C LEU A 174 -2.03 -5.71 -13.18
N CYS A 175 -1.22 -4.67 -12.93
CA CYS A 175 -0.51 -3.93 -13.98
C CYS A 175 0.47 -4.83 -14.74
N TYR A 176 1.16 -5.72 -14.04
CA TYR A 176 2.03 -6.69 -14.69
C TYR A 176 1.26 -7.63 -15.64
N THR A 177 0.15 -8.21 -15.17
CA THR A 177 -0.72 -9.04 -16.01
C THR A 177 -1.26 -8.26 -17.22
N ALA A 178 -1.61 -6.98 -17.03
CA ALA A 178 -2.07 -6.11 -18.11
C ALA A 178 -0.98 -5.85 -19.17
N PHE A 179 0.28 -5.71 -18.76
CA PHE A 179 1.42 -5.64 -19.69
C PHE A 179 1.60 -6.95 -20.47
N GLU A 180 1.52 -8.11 -19.83
CA GLU A 180 1.59 -9.41 -20.51
C GLU A 180 0.48 -9.58 -21.55
N LYS A 181 -0.71 -9.06 -21.25
CA LYS A 181 -1.86 -9.01 -22.16
C LYS A 181 -1.82 -7.88 -23.19
N LYS A 182 -0.77 -7.06 -23.19
CA LYS A 182 -0.57 -5.93 -24.11
C LYS A 182 -1.72 -4.92 -24.08
N MET A 183 -2.32 -4.71 -22.91
CA MET A 183 -3.37 -3.70 -22.74
C MET A 183 -2.83 -2.30 -23.06
N PRO A 184 -3.60 -1.42 -23.74
CA PRO A 184 -3.16 -0.06 -24.04
C PRO A 184 -2.86 0.75 -22.78
N THR A 185 -1.62 1.19 -22.64
CA THR A 185 -1.19 2.07 -21.54
C THR A 185 -1.69 3.50 -21.77
N VAL A 186 -1.96 4.20 -20.67
CA VAL A 186 -2.35 5.61 -20.70
C VAL A 186 -1.14 6.46 -21.07
N GLY A 187 -1.30 7.40 -22.02
CA GLY A 187 -0.22 8.31 -22.38
C GLY A 187 0.12 9.25 -21.21
N SER A 188 1.39 9.68 -21.09
CA SER A 188 1.82 10.54 -19.98
C SER A 188 1.01 11.85 -19.86
N GLY A 189 0.62 12.45 -20.99
CA GLY A 189 -0.26 13.63 -21.01
C GLY A 189 -1.71 13.36 -20.60
N GLU A 190 -2.16 12.11 -20.65
CA GLU A 190 -3.53 11.69 -20.33
C GLU A 190 -3.69 11.28 -18.85
N VAL A 191 -2.59 11.02 -18.14
CA VAL A 191 -2.60 10.55 -16.75
C VAL A 191 -3.38 11.49 -15.80
N PRO A 192 -3.17 12.82 -15.81
CA PRO A 192 -3.95 13.70 -14.94
C PRO A 192 -5.46 13.64 -15.24
N HIS A 193 -5.82 13.50 -16.52
CA HIS A 193 -7.21 13.34 -16.92
C HIS A 193 -7.77 11.99 -16.44
N PHE A 194 -7.02 10.90 -16.62
CA PHE A 194 -7.41 9.56 -16.16
C PHE A 194 -7.67 9.57 -14.65
N ILE A 195 -6.73 10.07 -13.85
CA ILE A 195 -6.83 10.11 -12.38
C ILE A 195 -8.05 10.92 -11.94
N ARG A 196 -8.33 12.06 -12.57
CA ARG A 196 -9.54 12.85 -12.25
C ARG A 196 -10.85 12.10 -12.52
N HIS A 197 -10.84 11.12 -13.44
CA HIS A 197 -12.01 10.32 -13.78
C HIS A 197 -12.18 9.08 -12.89
N THR A 198 -11.17 8.68 -12.10
CA THR A 198 -11.28 7.50 -11.25
C THR A 198 -12.28 7.65 -10.11
N SER A 199 -12.56 8.87 -9.66
CA SER A 199 -13.55 9.16 -8.60
C SER A 199 -14.93 9.58 -9.11
N ARG A 200 -15.23 9.38 -10.40
CA ARG A 200 -16.57 9.67 -10.91
C ARG A 200 -17.47 8.46 -10.71
N TYR A 201 -18.74 8.71 -10.37
CA TYR A 201 -19.81 7.72 -10.44
C TYR A 201 -19.74 7.01 -11.80
N GLY A 202 -19.60 5.69 -11.77
CA GLY A 202 -19.54 4.87 -12.99
C GLY A 202 -18.16 4.80 -13.64
N PHE A 203 -17.06 5.13 -12.94
CA PHE A 203 -15.73 4.78 -13.45
C PHE A 203 -15.66 3.27 -13.73
N ARG A 204 -15.10 2.95 -14.90
CA ARG A 204 -14.81 1.59 -15.37
C ARG A 204 -13.44 1.58 -16.03
N LEU A 205 -12.75 0.44 -15.99
CA LEU A 205 -11.47 0.34 -16.65
C LEU A 205 -11.64 0.40 -18.18
N ASN A 206 -12.70 -0.24 -18.71
CA ASN A 206 -13.08 -0.22 -20.13
C ASN A 206 -11.91 -0.55 -21.06
N GLY A 207 -11.23 -1.66 -20.79
CA GLY A 207 -10.10 -2.15 -21.58
C GLY A 207 -8.82 -1.31 -21.49
N ARG A 208 -8.77 -0.26 -20.66
CA ARG A 208 -7.56 0.54 -20.42
C ARG A 208 -6.63 -0.16 -19.44
N HIS A 209 -5.34 0.12 -19.51
CA HIS A 209 -4.40 -0.43 -18.53
C HIS A 209 -4.70 0.11 -17.10
N PRO A 210 -4.68 -0.73 -16.05
CA PRO A 210 -4.95 -0.32 -14.65
C PRO A 210 -3.87 0.60 -14.04
N ILE A 211 -2.88 1.01 -14.84
CA ILE A 211 -1.75 1.79 -14.36
C ILE A 211 -2.16 3.18 -13.89
N GLY A 212 -3.18 3.78 -14.50
CA GLY A 212 -3.71 5.06 -14.03
C GLY A 212 -4.30 4.97 -12.61
N VAL A 213 -4.82 3.81 -12.21
CA VAL A 213 -5.30 3.58 -10.83
C VAL A 213 -4.12 3.44 -9.88
N LEU A 214 -3.08 2.68 -10.26
CA LEU A 214 -1.83 2.62 -9.49
C LEU A 214 -1.23 4.03 -9.32
N LEU A 215 -1.15 4.81 -10.39
CA LEU A 215 -0.68 6.20 -10.38
C LEU A 215 -1.51 7.07 -9.44
N ALA A 216 -2.84 6.92 -9.41
CA ALA A 216 -3.67 7.62 -8.42
C ALA A 216 -3.25 7.31 -6.98
N THR A 217 -2.87 6.06 -6.67
CA THR A 217 -2.45 5.70 -5.30
C THR A 217 -1.02 6.10 -4.94
N ILE A 218 -0.15 6.42 -5.91
CA ILE A 218 1.26 6.80 -5.65
C ILE A 218 1.54 8.28 -5.93
N THR A 219 0.77 8.94 -6.79
CA THR A 219 0.92 10.36 -7.13
C THR A 219 -0.33 11.16 -6.86
N GLY A 220 -1.45 10.51 -6.54
CA GLY A 220 -2.71 11.20 -6.32
C GLY A 220 -2.84 11.77 -4.91
N TYR A 221 -3.73 12.74 -4.80
CA TYR A 221 -4.33 13.23 -3.58
C TYR A 221 -5.83 13.07 -3.66
N TYR A 222 -6.43 12.51 -2.63
CA TYR A 222 -7.88 12.40 -2.53
C TYR A 222 -8.43 13.49 -1.61
N ASP A 223 -9.27 14.38 -2.15
CA ASP A 223 -9.85 15.51 -1.41
C ASP A 223 -11.14 15.16 -0.65
N GLY A 224 -11.53 13.88 -0.67
CA GLY A 224 -12.78 13.37 -0.10
C GLY A 224 -13.85 13.13 -1.16
N ASN A 225 -13.73 13.71 -2.36
CA ASN A 225 -14.67 13.48 -3.47
C ASN A 225 -13.96 13.07 -4.75
N ARG A 226 -12.69 13.45 -4.94
CA ARG A 226 -11.94 13.12 -6.14
C ARG A 226 -10.44 12.95 -5.93
N TRP A 227 -9.87 12.09 -6.76
CA TRP A 227 -8.43 12.01 -6.96
C TRP A 227 -7.92 13.17 -7.84
N THR A 228 -6.84 13.80 -7.40
CA THR A 228 -6.11 14.85 -8.12
C THR A 228 -4.65 14.42 -8.25
N HIS A 229 -4.07 14.55 -9.44
CA HIS A 229 -2.66 14.21 -9.68
C HIS A 229 -1.71 15.23 -9.02
N ARG A 230 -0.68 14.75 -8.32
CA ARG A 230 0.49 15.51 -7.90
C ARG A 230 1.66 15.16 -8.81
N ASP A 231 2.56 16.11 -9.06
CA ASP A 231 3.74 15.85 -9.90
C ASP A 231 4.82 15.01 -9.20
N THR A 232 4.63 14.66 -7.92
CA THR A 232 5.57 13.91 -7.10
C THR A 232 4.97 12.63 -6.55
N SER A 233 5.78 11.57 -6.51
CA SER A 233 5.43 10.31 -5.85
C SER A 233 5.36 10.46 -4.32
N SER A 234 4.41 9.78 -3.69
CA SER A 234 4.28 9.63 -2.24
C SER A 234 5.16 8.50 -1.69
N LEU A 235 5.78 7.70 -2.56
CA LEU A 235 6.70 6.62 -2.16
C LEU A 235 8.09 7.18 -1.93
N LEU A 236 8.77 6.71 -0.89
CA LEU A 236 10.18 7.00 -0.67
C LEU A 236 11.02 6.36 -1.79
N PRO A 237 11.87 7.13 -2.47
CA PRO A 237 12.63 6.63 -3.60
C PRO A 237 13.75 5.70 -3.11
N LEU A 238 13.99 4.59 -3.82
CA LEU A 238 15.16 3.74 -3.56
C LEU A 238 16.45 4.35 -4.13
N HIS A 239 16.37 4.92 -5.33
CA HIS A 239 17.48 5.60 -6.02
C HIS A 239 17.24 7.11 -6.08
N ASP A 240 18.30 7.92 -6.11
CA ASP A 240 18.17 9.39 -6.31
C ASP A 240 17.83 9.75 -7.77
N ASP A 241 17.82 8.77 -8.68
CA ASP A 241 17.54 8.95 -10.11
C ASP A 241 16.04 9.03 -10.46
N ALA A 242 15.75 9.53 -11.66
CA ALA A 242 14.40 9.65 -12.23
C ALA A 242 13.59 8.33 -12.25
N CYS A 243 14.24 7.16 -12.25
CA CYS A 243 13.54 5.88 -12.20
C CYS A 243 12.71 5.66 -10.92
N CYS A 244 13.09 6.32 -9.82
CA CYS A 244 12.38 6.25 -8.54
C CYS A 244 11.68 7.57 -8.16
N THR A 245 12.11 8.70 -8.72
CA THR A 245 11.56 10.03 -8.38
C THR A 245 10.55 10.55 -9.40
N ASP A 246 10.67 10.19 -10.69
CA ASP A 246 9.70 10.53 -11.73
C ASP A 246 8.62 9.45 -11.85
N TRP A 247 7.37 9.85 -11.63
CA TRP A 247 6.22 8.97 -11.74
C TRP A 247 6.04 8.40 -13.15
N LYS A 248 6.51 9.09 -14.19
CA LYS A 248 6.43 8.62 -15.58
C LYS A 248 7.17 7.30 -15.78
N SER A 249 8.20 7.04 -14.98
CA SER A 249 8.91 5.77 -15.00
C SER A 249 7.98 4.59 -14.78
N ALA A 250 6.95 4.75 -13.91
CA ALA A 250 5.97 3.72 -13.62
C ALA A 250 5.19 3.24 -14.86
N LEU A 251 5.07 4.07 -15.92
CA LEU A 251 4.39 3.76 -17.19
C LEU A 251 5.03 2.63 -18.00
N THR A 252 6.16 2.10 -17.53
CA THR A 252 6.90 1.02 -18.17
C THR A 252 6.95 -0.20 -17.26
N LEU A 253 7.09 -1.39 -17.87
CA LEU A 253 7.26 -2.64 -17.14
C LEU A 253 8.47 -2.59 -16.18
N GLU A 254 9.57 -2.00 -16.64
CA GLU A 254 10.77 -1.80 -15.83
C GLU A 254 10.51 -0.89 -14.63
N GLY A 255 9.84 0.24 -14.84
CA GLY A 255 9.53 1.16 -13.75
C GLY A 255 8.57 0.57 -12.71
N LEU A 256 7.69 -0.39 -13.06
CA LEU A 256 6.90 -1.11 -12.06
C LEU A 256 7.78 -1.83 -11.02
N THR A 257 8.95 -2.33 -11.44
CA THR A 257 9.90 -2.98 -10.51
C THR A 257 10.47 -1.97 -9.50
N HIS A 258 10.70 -0.72 -9.93
CA HIS A 258 11.09 0.37 -9.04
C HIS A 258 9.95 0.80 -8.13
N VAL A 259 8.71 0.89 -8.62
CA VAL A 259 7.54 1.21 -7.79
C VAL A 259 7.36 0.17 -6.69
N ILE A 260 7.56 -1.12 -6.99
CA ILE A 260 7.53 -2.19 -5.97
C ILE A 260 8.61 -1.98 -4.92
N ALA A 261 9.85 -1.76 -5.34
CA ALA A 261 10.95 -1.57 -4.42
C ALA A 261 10.73 -0.33 -3.52
N CYS A 262 10.24 0.77 -4.11
CA CYS A 262 9.89 1.99 -3.38
C CYS A 262 8.70 1.78 -2.43
N ASN A 263 7.70 0.98 -2.81
CA ASN A 263 6.56 0.64 -1.96
C ASN A 263 7.00 -0.22 -0.77
N ALA A 264 7.86 -1.22 -0.99
CA ALA A 264 8.45 -2.04 0.07
C ALA A 264 9.30 -1.19 1.02
N PHE A 265 10.18 -0.34 0.46
CA PHE A 265 11.01 0.56 1.22
C PHE A 265 10.17 1.53 2.08
N SER A 266 9.17 2.18 1.48
CA SER A 266 8.26 3.10 2.19
C SER A 266 7.59 2.42 3.38
N THR A 267 7.09 1.19 3.21
CA THR A 267 6.46 0.44 4.30
C THR A 267 7.44 0.16 5.44
N VAL A 268 8.68 -0.25 5.13
CA VAL A 268 9.69 -0.47 6.17
C VAL A 268 10.04 0.84 6.88
N ALA A 269 10.21 1.94 6.15
CA ALA A 269 10.48 3.25 6.75
C ALA A 269 9.34 3.67 7.71
N TYR A 270 8.07 3.51 7.29
CA TYR A 270 6.93 3.80 8.16
C TYR A 270 6.90 2.96 9.43
N LEU A 271 7.30 1.68 9.35
CA LEU A 271 7.41 0.81 10.52
C LEU A 271 8.54 1.25 11.46
N LEU A 272 9.68 1.68 10.91
CA LEU A 272 10.80 2.16 11.71
C LEU A 272 10.50 3.51 12.38
N GLU A 273 9.66 4.34 11.78
CA GLU A 273 9.23 5.64 12.32
C GLU A 273 8.08 5.54 13.33
N SER A 274 7.31 4.45 13.30
CA SER A 274 6.12 4.29 14.15
C SER A 274 6.45 3.91 15.59
N THR A 275 5.53 4.20 16.50
CA THR A 275 5.62 3.78 17.91
C THR A 275 5.38 2.28 18.08
N ASP A 276 5.81 1.71 19.19
CA ASP A 276 5.57 0.28 19.48
C ASP A 276 4.07 -0.06 19.51
N VAL A 277 3.24 0.81 20.08
CA VAL A 277 1.77 0.66 20.08
C VAL A 277 1.20 0.61 18.66
N GLN A 278 1.69 1.47 17.75
CA GLN A 278 1.25 1.43 16.35
C GLN A 278 1.66 0.12 15.68
N ARG A 279 2.90 -0.36 15.93
CA ARG A 279 3.42 -1.62 15.37
C ARG A 279 2.63 -2.84 15.83
N GLU A 280 2.26 -2.88 17.11
CA GLU A 280 1.44 -3.96 17.67
C GLU A 280 0.05 -4.01 17.01
N ASN A 281 -0.56 -2.86 16.73
CA ASN A 281 -1.89 -2.79 16.11
C ASN A 281 -1.97 -3.25 14.65
N VAL A 282 -0.84 -3.29 13.93
CA VAL A 282 -0.83 -3.62 12.49
C VAL A 282 -0.35 -5.05 12.20
N GLU A 283 -0.04 -5.82 13.24
CA GLU A 283 0.66 -7.10 13.13
C GLU A 283 -0.04 -8.11 12.19
N ASN A 284 -1.37 -8.25 12.31
CA ASN A 284 -2.15 -9.15 11.46
C ASN A 284 -2.11 -8.75 9.98
N VAL A 285 -2.20 -7.44 9.69
CA VAL A 285 -2.18 -6.91 8.32
C VAL A 285 -0.77 -7.00 7.72
N LEU A 286 0.26 -6.81 8.55
CA LEU A 286 1.66 -6.91 8.16
C LEU A 286 2.10 -8.33 7.80
N HIS A 287 1.63 -9.35 8.53
CA HIS A 287 1.99 -10.74 8.23
C HIS A 287 1.64 -11.10 6.78
N GLY A 288 0.44 -10.70 6.32
CA GLY A 288 0.03 -10.87 4.92
C GLY A 288 0.89 -10.08 3.93
N PHE A 289 1.32 -8.86 4.30
CA PHE A 289 2.21 -8.05 3.48
C PHE A 289 3.60 -8.69 3.34
N PHE A 290 4.28 -9.01 4.43
CA PHE A 290 5.64 -9.56 4.39
C PHE A 290 5.71 -10.91 3.70
N PHE A 291 4.72 -11.78 3.91
CA PHE A 291 4.65 -13.05 3.20
C PHE A 291 4.63 -12.85 1.68
N ARG A 292 3.85 -11.87 1.20
CA ARG A 292 3.74 -11.58 -0.23
C ARG A 292 4.95 -10.83 -0.77
N VAL A 293 5.38 -9.79 -0.06
CA VAL A 293 6.51 -8.95 -0.49
C VAL A 293 7.83 -9.69 -0.40
N SER A 294 8.06 -10.62 0.52
CA SER A 294 9.32 -11.41 0.55
C SER A 294 9.60 -12.23 -0.72
N THR A 295 8.62 -12.35 -1.62
CA THR A 295 8.78 -13.01 -2.93
C THR A 295 8.74 -12.03 -4.11
N TRP A 296 8.87 -10.73 -3.84
CA TRP A 296 8.74 -9.70 -4.86
C TRP A 296 9.80 -9.80 -5.95
N ASN A 297 11.03 -10.09 -5.54
CA ASN A 297 12.15 -10.32 -6.44
C ASN A 297 11.93 -11.49 -7.42
N LYS A 298 11.14 -12.51 -7.03
CA LYS A 298 10.76 -13.64 -7.88
C LYS A 298 9.64 -13.27 -8.85
N THR A 299 8.77 -12.36 -8.45
CA THR A 299 7.64 -11.91 -9.27
C THR A 299 8.13 -10.91 -10.32
N LEU A 300 8.97 -9.95 -9.93
CA LEU A 300 9.44 -8.86 -10.76
C LEU A 300 10.91 -8.58 -10.53
N ASN A 301 11.76 -9.17 -11.38
CA ASN A 301 13.20 -8.98 -11.29
C ASN A 301 13.59 -7.63 -11.88
N MET A 302 14.17 -6.76 -11.05
CA MET A 302 14.78 -5.51 -11.50
C MET A 302 15.96 -5.81 -12.42
N LEU A 303 16.06 -5.11 -13.55
CA LEU A 303 17.17 -5.28 -14.50
C LEU A 303 18.52 -4.99 -13.83
N GLU A 304 19.56 -5.73 -14.21
CA GLU A 304 20.92 -5.57 -13.65
C GLU A 304 21.45 -4.15 -13.79
N THR A 305 21.15 -3.48 -14.91
CA THR A 305 21.53 -2.07 -15.16
C THR A 305 20.94 -1.12 -14.13
N CYS A 306 19.77 -1.44 -13.57
CA CYS A 306 19.09 -0.60 -12.59
C CYS A 306 19.50 -0.90 -11.15
N LYS A 307 20.07 -2.08 -10.86
CA LYS A 307 20.68 -2.40 -9.57
C LYS A 307 21.93 -1.57 -9.26
N GLN A 308 22.53 -0.96 -10.29
CA GLN A 308 23.78 -0.22 -10.20
C GLN A 308 23.61 1.29 -9.97
N LYS A 309 22.39 1.75 -9.68
CA LYS A 309 22.09 3.16 -9.45
C LYS A 309 22.38 3.60 -8.01
N MET A 310 22.72 4.87 -7.83
CA MET A 310 23.05 5.43 -6.53
C MET A 310 21.84 5.37 -5.58
N PRO A 311 21.99 4.89 -4.33
CA PRO A 311 20.91 4.91 -3.35
C PRO A 311 20.44 6.33 -3.08
N SER A 312 19.17 6.48 -2.75
CA SER A 312 18.64 7.77 -2.38
C SER A 312 19.15 8.25 -1.03
N SER A 313 19.20 9.58 -0.85
CA SER A 313 19.45 10.18 0.46
C SER A 313 18.49 9.67 1.55
N HIS A 314 17.21 9.46 1.22
CA HIS A 314 16.21 8.89 2.11
C HIS A 314 16.54 7.44 2.50
N PHE A 315 16.93 6.61 1.53
CA PHE A 315 17.30 5.22 1.77
C PHE A 315 18.50 5.11 2.71
N THR A 316 19.56 5.89 2.45
CA THR A 316 20.73 5.89 3.33
C THR A 316 20.40 6.44 4.73
N SER A 317 19.53 7.45 4.84
CA SER A 317 19.09 7.94 6.15
C SER A 317 18.35 6.88 6.95
N VAL A 318 17.43 6.13 6.32
CA VAL A 318 16.69 5.06 7.00
C VAL A 318 17.62 3.95 7.47
N LEU A 319 18.61 3.55 6.66
CA LEU A 319 19.61 2.56 7.06
C LEU A 319 20.39 3.01 8.31
N ARG A 320 20.89 4.25 8.33
CA ARG A 320 21.58 4.81 9.52
C ARG A 320 20.68 4.88 10.74
N SER A 321 19.45 5.38 10.59
CA SER A 321 18.50 5.47 11.71
C SER A 321 18.07 4.08 12.23
N ALA A 322 18.19 3.03 11.42
CA ALA A 322 17.99 1.65 11.82
C ALA A 322 19.25 0.98 12.40
N GLY A 323 20.39 1.68 12.44
CA GLY A 323 21.67 1.18 12.96
C GLY A 323 22.47 0.33 11.97
N PHE A 324 22.26 0.49 10.66
CA PHE A 324 22.96 -0.24 9.59
C PHE A 324 24.00 0.63 8.87
N ASP A 325 24.74 1.45 9.60
CA ASP A 325 25.75 2.35 9.03
C ASP A 325 26.81 1.58 8.22
N GLU A 326 27.26 0.41 8.68
CA GLU A 326 28.28 -0.38 7.98
C GLU A 326 27.75 -1.09 6.73
N TRP A 327 26.44 -1.07 6.49
CA TRP A 327 25.89 -1.51 5.21
C TRP A 327 26.17 -0.51 4.09
N LEU A 328 26.43 0.76 4.43
CA LEU A 328 26.74 1.79 3.45
C LEU A 328 28.16 1.65 2.90
N GLU A 329 29.06 0.96 3.61
CA GLU A 329 30.45 0.83 3.23
C GLU A 329 30.63 0.00 1.93
N PRO A 330 31.52 0.43 1.01
CA PRO A 330 31.83 -0.32 -0.20
C PRO A 330 32.25 -1.77 0.10
N GLY A 331 31.60 -2.74 -0.54
CA GLY A 331 31.90 -4.16 -0.36
C GLY A 331 31.28 -4.81 0.89
N SER A 332 30.36 -4.11 1.58
CA SER A 332 29.59 -4.70 2.68
C SER A 332 28.88 -5.99 2.27
N LYS A 333 28.83 -6.97 3.18
CA LYS A 333 28.16 -8.27 2.98
C LYS A 333 26.72 -8.27 3.49
N PHE A 334 26.23 -7.14 4.03
CA PHE A 334 24.89 -6.97 4.59
C PHE A 334 24.53 -8.08 5.60
N ASN A 335 25.49 -8.49 6.43
CA ASN A 335 25.33 -9.52 7.46
C ASN A 335 25.58 -9.01 8.88
N ILE A 336 25.95 -7.73 9.00
CA ILE A 336 26.15 -7.04 10.27
C ILE A 336 24.78 -6.73 10.87
N LYS A 337 24.63 -6.99 12.18
CA LYS A 337 23.43 -6.69 12.96
C LYS A 337 23.31 -5.18 13.18
N PRO A 338 22.09 -4.63 13.35
CA PRO A 338 21.96 -3.21 13.63
C PRO A 338 22.64 -2.84 14.95
N HIS A 339 23.22 -1.65 15.03
CA HIS A 339 23.73 -1.06 16.26
C HIS A 339 22.61 -0.79 17.28
N ASP A 340 23.00 -0.64 18.55
CA ASP A 340 22.05 -0.24 19.60
C ASP A 340 21.49 1.15 19.31
N GLY A 341 20.16 1.28 19.44
CA GLY A 341 19.42 2.45 18.99
C GLY A 341 17.91 2.28 19.13
N PRO A 342 17.11 3.30 18.75
CA PRO A 342 15.67 3.31 18.98
C PRO A 342 14.93 2.11 18.36
N ASN A 343 15.44 1.58 17.26
CA ASN A 343 14.86 0.44 16.54
C ASN A 343 15.53 -0.90 16.85
N PHE A 344 16.60 -0.93 17.66
CA PHE A 344 17.39 -2.14 17.89
C PHE A 344 16.54 -3.29 18.42
N LYS A 345 15.72 -3.05 19.46
CA LYS A 345 14.85 -4.08 20.04
C LYS A 345 13.85 -4.62 19.02
N PHE A 346 13.19 -3.73 18.28
CA PHE A 346 12.24 -4.09 17.23
C PHE A 346 12.90 -4.93 16.12
N LEU A 347 14.16 -4.65 15.77
CA LEU A 347 14.86 -5.34 14.69
C LEU A 347 15.55 -6.64 15.12
N THR A 348 15.86 -6.83 16.41
CA THR A 348 16.72 -7.94 16.89
C THR A 348 16.09 -8.90 17.89
N THR A 349 15.06 -8.51 18.64
CA THR A 349 14.55 -9.36 19.73
C THR A 349 13.69 -10.52 19.24
N ASP A 350 13.68 -11.63 19.97
CA ASP A 350 12.77 -12.75 19.71
C ASP A 350 11.29 -12.40 19.93
N HIS A 351 10.98 -11.33 20.68
CA HIS A 351 9.63 -10.77 20.73
C HIS A 351 9.24 -10.11 19.40
N ALA A 352 10.21 -9.70 18.58
CA ALA A 352 10.01 -9.24 17.21
C ALA A 352 9.76 -10.37 16.19
N LYS A 353 9.50 -11.60 16.65
CA LYS A 353 9.20 -12.81 15.83
C LYS A 353 8.15 -12.64 14.74
N ARG A 354 7.44 -11.51 14.63
CA ARG A 354 6.38 -11.34 13.63
C ARG A 354 6.71 -10.37 12.49
N CYS A 355 7.49 -9.30 12.68
CA CYS A 355 7.71 -8.27 11.63
C CYS A 355 9.14 -7.71 11.53
N GLY A 356 9.88 -7.55 12.64
CA GLY A 356 11.21 -6.95 12.66
C GLY A 356 12.23 -7.65 11.75
N PRO A 357 12.40 -8.99 11.87
CA PRO A 357 13.28 -9.76 10.99
C PRO A 357 12.91 -9.64 9.50
N HIS A 358 11.62 -9.51 9.18
CA HIS A 358 11.19 -9.27 7.80
C HIS A 358 11.60 -7.88 7.29
N CYS A 359 11.58 -6.85 8.16
CA CYS A 359 12.11 -5.53 7.81
C CYS A 359 13.61 -5.60 7.50
N VAL A 360 14.39 -6.28 8.35
CA VAL A 360 15.84 -6.47 8.11
C VAL A 360 16.10 -7.20 6.80
N HIS A 361 15.33 -8.27 6.54
CA HIS A 361 15.45 -9.02 5.29
C HIS A 361 15.13 -8.16 4.06
N LEU A 362 14.04 -7.38 4.08
CA LEU A 362 13.69 -6.49 2.97
C LEU A 362 14.72 -5.38 2.79
N LEU A 363 15.20 -4.75 3.87
CA LEU A 363 16.24 -3.72 3.77
C LEU A 363 17.51 -4.28 3.15
N LYS A 364 17.89 -5.52 3.52
CA LYS A 364 19.01 -6.21 2.91
C LYS A 364 18.80 -6.42 1.41
N GLU A 365 17.65 -6.95 1.02
CA GLU A 365 17.34 -7.13 -0.40
C GLU A 365 17.36 -5.81 -1.18
N LEU A 366 16.86 -4.72 -0.59
CA LEU A 366 16.89 -3.39 -1.19
C LEU A 366 18.34 -2.86 -1.28
N ALA A 367 19.16 -3.07 -0.24
CA ALA A 367 20.56 -2.66 -0.20
C ALA A 367 21.42 -3.40 -1.25
N GLU A 368 21.08 -4.65 -1.58
CA GLU A 368 21.71 -5.42 -2.67
C GLU A 368 21.36 -4.87 -4.07
N ARG A 369 20.45 -3.90 -4.18
CA ARG A 369 19.95 -3.33 -5.46
C ARG A 369 20.31 -1.85 -5.63
N VAL A 370 21.28 -1.37 -4.87
CA VAL A 370 21.80 0.00 -4.98
C VAL A 370 23.33 -0.04 -5.03
N ASN A 371 23.93 1.00 -5.61
CA ASN A 371 25.37 1.13 -5.74
C ASN A 371 25.96 2.05 -4.68
N PHE A 372 26.37 1.47 -3.55
CA PHE A 372 27.03 2.20 -2.47
C PHE A 372 28.44 2.71 -2.84
N VAL A 373 29.10 2.09 -3.83
CA VAL A 373 30.41 2.58 -4.31
C VAL A 373 30.24 3.96 -4.97
N ALA A 374 29.23 4.11 -5.81
CA ALA A 374 28.87 5.39 -6.43
C ALA A 374 28.48 6.44 -5.37
N TYR A 375 27.73 6.03 -4.35
CA TYR A 375 27.36 6.89 -3.23
C TYR A 375 28.57 7.45 -2.46
N HIS A 376 29.52 6.59 -2.11
CA HIS A 376 30.74 7.02 -1.41
C HIS A 376 31.59 7.95 -2.28
N ALA A 377 31.77 7.63 -3.57
CA ALA A 377 32.50 8.48 -4.49
C ALA A 377 31.89 9.90 -4.57
N ALA A 378 30.56 9.99 -4.69
CA ALA A 378 29.85 11.27 -4.72
C ALA A 378 30.02 12.09 -3.43
N ASN A 379 29.98 11.43 -2.26
CA ASN A 379 30.16 12.12 -0.98
C ASN A 379 31.59 12.65 -0.77
N VAL A 380 32.61 11.91 -1.23
CA VAL A 380 34.00 12.39 -1.20
C VAL A 380 34.14 13.64 -2.07
N THR A 381 33.62 13.62 -3.30
CA THR A 381 33.65 14.78 -4.20
C THR A 381 32.92 15.98 -3.60
N ARG A 382 31.75 15.78 -2.98
CA ARG A 382 30.99 16.87 -2.34
C ARG A 382 31.77 17.48 -1.18
N SER A 383 32.38 16.66 -0.34
CA SER A 383 33.16 17.11 0.83
C SER A 383 34.40 17.90 0.40
N SER A 384 35.10 17.48 -0.65
CA SER A 384 36.23 18.23 -1.23
C SER A 384 35.79 19.58 -1.80
N THR A 385 34.63 19.63 -2.47
CA THR A 385 34.09 20.88 -3.06
C THR A 385 33.68 21.87 -1.98
N GLU A 386 33.02 21.39 -0.91
CA GLU A 386 32.63 22.22 0.24
C GLU A 386 33.85 22.75 1.01
N ALA A 387 34.93 21.96 1.13
CA ALA A 387 36.18 22.39 1.75
C ALA A 387 36.89 23.50 0.95
N LEU A 388 36.91 23.38 -0.38
CA LEU A 388 37.46 24.41 -1.27
C LEU A 388 36.66 25.72 -1.19
N ALA A 389 35.33 25.64 -1.22
CA ALA A 389 34.47 26.82 -1.12
C ALA A 389 34.62 27.57 0.22
N LYS A 390 34.87 26.84 1.33
CA LYS A 390 35.12 27.47 2.64
C LYS A 390 36.51 28.12 2.71
N GLY A 391 37.54 27.51 2.11
CA GLY A 391 38.89 28.06 2.07
C GLY A 391 39.00 29.38 1.29
N GLU A 392 38.18 29.57 0.26
CA GLU A 392 38.14 30.82 -0.52
C GLU A 392 37.43 31.97 0.21
N SER A 393 36.51 31.68 1.14
CA SER A 393 35.77 32.68 1.91
C SER A 393 36.54 33.25 3.12
N GLU A 394 37.66 32.63 3.52
CA GLU A 394 38.48 33.08 4.66
C GLU A 394 39.64 34.01 4.29
N VAL A 395 39.77 34.39 3.01
CA VAL A 395 40.70 35.45 2.59
C VAL A 395 40.13 36.80 3.03
N GLN A 396 40.49 37.22 4.26
CA GLN A 396 40.11 38.51 4.85
C GLN A 396 40.45 39.67 3.88
N PRO A 397 39.51 40.58 3.59
CA PRO A 397 39.83 41.81 2.86
C PRO A 397 40.81 42.63 3.70
N GLY A 398 42.03 42.77 3.17
CA GLY A 398 43.10 43.51 3.82
C GLY A 398 42.66 44.91 4.21
N ILE A 399 42.92 45.26 5.48
CA ILE A 399 42.76 46.61 6.01
C ILE A 399 43.61 47.56 5.15
N PRO A 400 43.01 48.56 4.48
CA PRO A 400 43.79 49.57 3.77
C PRO A 400 44.56 50.41 4.78
N ARG A 401 45.86 50.61 4.50
CA ARG A 401 46.75 51.49 5.26
C ARG A 401 46.50 52.96 4.93
#